data_AF-M0ZU35-F1
#
_entry.id   AF-M0ZU35-F1
#
_cell.length_a   1.000
_cell.length_b   1.000
_cell.length_c   1.000
_cell.angle_alpha   90.00
_cell.angle_beta   90.00
_cell.angle_gamma   90.00
#
_symmetry.space_group_name_H-M   'P 1'
#
loop_
_entity.id
_entity.type
_entity.pdbx_description
1 polymer ?
#
loop_
_entity_poly.entity_id
_entity_poly.type
_entity_poly.pdbx_seq_one_letter_code
_entity_poly.pdbx_strand_id
1 'polypeptide(L)'
;MLMQFLDEHCLLENQKARDSNGENIHIFAYDFLYLPMDFKSKMNKGYAFVNFTDERTVWNFFEVFDKLNVFPGSTWAVKIVTAKIQGKEALVNHFKNTRFVCESEEFLPVQFSPPRDGSGESVQMITVGEYKVTPSCSDILKKP
;
A
#
# COMPACT_ATOMS: atom_id res chain seq x y z
N MET A 1 8.94 -6.00 -2.09
CA MET A 1 8.14 -5.25 -1.08
C MET A 1 6.81 -4.86 -1.73
N LEU A 2 5.68 -4.78 -1.00
CA LEU A 2 4.33 -4.57 -1.58
C LEU A 2 4.24 -3.35 -2.52
N MET A 3 4.87 -2.22 -2.18
CA MET A 3 4.86 -1.02 -3.02
C MET A 3 5.50 -1.25 -4.40
N GLN A 4 6.70 -1.83 -4.46
CA GLN A 4 7.39 -2.17 -5.71
C GLN A 4 6.53 -3.07 -6.60
N PHE A 5 5.79 -3.98 -5.97
CA PHE A 5 4.92 -4.90 -6.66
C PHE A 5 3.68 -4.21 -7.25
N LEU A 6 3.08 -3.27 -6.51
CA LEU A 6 1.99 -2.43 -7.02
C LEU A 6 2.49 -1.53 -8.17
N ASP A 7 3.70 -0.98 -8.04
CA ASP A 7 4.34 -0.19 -9.11
C ASP A 7 4.55 -1.03 -10.37
N GLU A 8 5.08 -2.25 -10.24
CA GLU A 8 5.28 -3.17 -11.38
C GLU A 8 3.96 -3.51 -12.07
N HIS A 9 2.91 -3.81 -11.31
CA HIS A 9 1.58 -4.07 -11.88
C HIS A 9 1.05 -2.86 -12.65
N CYS A 10 1.08 -1.67 -12.03
CA CYS A 10 0.60 -0.44 -12.69
C CYS A 10 1.40 -0.14 -13.96
N LEU A 11 2.73 -0.28 -13.91
CA LEU A 11 3.60 -0.08 -15.07
C LEU A 11 3.23 -1.01 -16.24
N LEU A 12 3.06 -2.30 -15.97
CA LEU A 12 2.74 -3.30 -16.99
C LEU A 12 1.37 -3.07 -17.62
N GLU A 13 0.35 -2.76 -16.82
CA GLU A 13 -0.99 -2.50 -17.35
C GLU A 13 -1.06 -1.17 -18.12
N ASN A 14 -0.34 -0.13 -17.64
CA ASN A 14 -0.21 1.13 -18.36
C ASN A 14 0.51 0.97 -19.71
N GLN A 15 1.52 0.11 -19.81
CA GLN A 15 2.20 -0.19 -21.08
C GLN A 15 1.25 -0.91 -22.05
N LYS A 16 0.54 -1.95 -21.59
CA LYS A 16 -0.46 -2.67 -22.41
C LYS A 16 -1.55 -1.74 -22.94
N ALA A 17 -2.02 -0.80 -22.12
CA ALA A 17 -3.03 0.17 -22.52
C ALA A 17 -2.53 1.08 -23.66
N ARG A 18 -1.26 1.53 -23.60
CA ARG A 18 -0.64 2.35 -24.65
C ARG A 18 -0.48 1.60 -25.97
N ASP A 19 -0.08 0.33 -25.91
CA ASP A 19 0.15 -0.48 -27.11
C ASP A 19 -1.14 -0.88 -27.83
N SER A 20 -2.29 -0.79 -27.17
CA SER A 20 -3.56 -1.31 -27.66
C SER A 20 -4.28 -0.44 -28.72
N ASN A 21 -3.67 0.65 -29.22
CA ASN A 21 -4.27 1.61 -30.19
C ASN A 21 -5.68 2.14 -29.82
N GLY A 22 -6.17 1.88 -28.60
CA GLY A 22 -7.52 2.21 -28.17
C GLY A 22 -7.55 3.58 -27.49
N GLU A 23 -8.66 4.31 -27.68
CA GLU A 23 -8.96 5.61 -27.07
C GLU A 23 -9.11 5.59 -25.52
N ASN A 24 -8.55 4.60 -24.82
CA ASN A 24 -8.72 4.47 -23.38
C ASN A 24 -7.59 5.17 -22.62
N ILE A 25 -7.88 6.39 -22.17
CA ILE A 25 -7.10 7.25 -21.27
C ILE A 25 -7.20 6.74 -19.80
N HIS A 26 -7.20 5.44 -19.59
CA HIS A 26 -7.23 4.88 -18.24
C HIS A 26 -5.79 4.72 -17.75
N ILE A 27 -5.45 5.35 -16.63
CA ILE A 27 -4.16 5.21 -15.96
C ILE A 27 -4.35 4.31 -14.75
N PHE A 28 -3.63 3.19 -14.75
CA PHE A 28 -3.53 2.29 -13.61
C PHE A 28 -2.64 2.96 -12.57
N ALA A 29 -3.22 3.36 -11.45
CA ALA A 29 -2.50 4.04 -10.38
C ALA A 29 -3.15 3.84 -8.99
N TYR A 30 -2.36 4.09 -7.96
CA TYR A 30 -2.80 4.06 -6.56
C TYR A 30 -2.25 5.27 -5.78
N ASP A 31 -3.02 5.72 -4.79
CA ASP A 31 -2.72 6.96 -4.06
C ASP A 31 -2.77 6.84 -2.54
N PHE A 32 -2.99 5.64 -2.02
CA PHE A 32 -2.88 5.31 -0.60
C PHE A 32 -2.38 3.88 -0.39
N LEU A 33 -1.49 3.69 0.58
CA LEU A 33 -0.99 2.39 1.00
C LEU A 33 -0.83 2.32 2.52
N TYR A 34 -1.24 1.21 3.13
CA TYR A 34 -0.91 0.91 4.52
C TYR A 34 -0.68 -0.58 4.72
N LEU A 35 0.52 -0.95 5.18
CA LEU A 35 0.88 -2.32 5.56
C LEU A 35 1.24 -2.36 7.06
N PRO A 36 0.28 -2.67 7.94
CA PRO A 36 0.55 -2.78 9.36
C PRO A 36 1.58 -3.86 9.69
N MET A 37 2.56 -3.49 10.51
CA MET A 37 3.57 -4.39 11.06
C MET A 37 3.26 -4.76 12.51
N ASP A 38 3.58 -5.99 12.89
CA ASP A 38 3.76 -6.41 14.28
C ASP A 38 5.25 -6.38 14.63
N PHE A 39 5.65 -5.35 15.38
CA PHE A 39 7.06 -5.14 15.76
C PHE A 39 7.59 -6.16 16.77
N LYS A 40 6.72 -6.93 17.44
CA LYS A 40 7.17 -8.02 18.30
C LYS A 40 7.68 -9.20 17.48
N SER A 41 6.93 -9.58 16.45
CA SER A 41 7.30 -10.69 15.55
C SER A 41 8.16 -10.24 14.37
N LYS A 42 8.29 -8.93 14.12
CA LYS A 42 8.92 -8.32 12.93
C LYS A 42 8.28 -8.77 11.62
N MET A 43 7.00 -9.10 11.66
CA MET A 43 6.22 -9.54 10.49
C MET A 43 5.06 -8.58 10.23
N ASN A 44 4.54 -8.57 9.01
CA ASN A 44 3.29 -7.85 8.73
C ASN A 44 2.11 -8.57 9.42
N LYS A 45 1.02 -7.84 9.70
CA LYS A 45 -0.18 -8.38 10.37
C LYS A 45 -1.07 -9.25 9.45
N GLY A 46 -0.63 -9.55 8.23
CA GLY A 46 -1.36 -10.38 7.27
C GLY A 46 -2.41 -9.66 6.43
N TYR A 47 -2.45 -8.33 6.47
CA TYR A 47 -3.35 -7.53 5.63
C TYR A 47 -2.73 -6.17 5.27
N ALA A 48 -3.25 -5.55 4.21
CA ALA A 48 -2.88 -4.21 3.76
C ALA A 48 -4.11 -3.46 3.24
N PHE A 49 -4.03 -2.13 3.25
CA PHE A 49 -4.98 -1.27 2.55
C PHE A 49 -4.28 -0.64 1.35
N VAL A 50 -4.94 -0.68 0.20
CA VAL A 50 -4.51 -0.01 -1.03
C VAL A 50 -5.72 0.76 -1.57
N ASN A 51 -5.55 2.04 -1.90
CA ASN A 51 -6.55 2.79 -2.64
C ASN A 51 -6.07 3.00 -4.07
N PHE A 52 -6.72 2.33 -5.02
CA PHE A 52 -6.54 2.61 -6.43
C PHE A 52 -7.34 3.86 -6.81
N THR A 53 -6.87 4.59 -7.82
CA THR A 53 -7.49 5.86 -8.24
C THR A 53 -8.77 5.67 -9.04
N ASP A 54 -9.03 4.45 -9.51
CA ASP A 54 -10.11 4.13 -10.44
C ASP A 54 -10.56 2.68 -10.23
N GLU A 55 -11.86 2.44 -10.35
CA GLU A 55 -12.47 1.13 -10.21
C GLU A 55 -12.00 0.12 -11.26
N ARG A 56 -11.63 0.58 -12.48
CA ARG A 56 -11.13 -0.29 -13.54
C ARG A 56 -9.80 -0.93 -13.16
N THR A 57 -8.94 -0.19 -12.46
CA THR A 57 -7.70 -0.71 -11.89
C THR A 57 -7.99 -1.76 -10.83
N VAL A 58 -8.99 -1.52 -9.96
CA VAL A 58 -9.42 -2.49 -8.94
C VAL A 58 -9.85 -3.80 -9.59
N TRP A 59 -10.73 -3.74 -10.60
CA TRP A 59 -11.23 -4.93 -11.29
C TRP A 59 -10.13 -5.73 -11.98
N ASN A 60 -9.25 -5.06 -12.74
CA ASN A 60 -8.10 -5.72 -13.37
C ASN A 60 -7.20 -6.39 -12.31
N PHE A 61 -6.94 -5.69 -11.21
CA PHE A 61 -6.16 -6.24 -10.10
C PHE A 61 -6.86 -7.45 -9.46
N PHE A 62 -8.19 -7.48 -9.33
CA PHE A 62 -8.88 -8.70 -8.87
C PHE A 62 -8.69 -9.87 -9.84
N GLU A 63 -8.90 -9.65 -11.14
CA GLU A 63 -8.85 -10.71 -12.15
C GLU A 63 -7.46 -11.35 -12.31
N VAL A 64 -6.41 -10.53 -12.19
CA VAL A 64 -5.02 -11.01 -12.26
C VAL A 64 -4.69 -11.84 -11.03
N PHE A 65 -5.19 -11.46 -9.85
CA PHE A 65 -4.72 -12.01 -8.57
C PHE A 65 -5.55 -13.14 -8.01
N ASP A 66 -6.83 -13.19 -8.32
CA ASP A 66 -7.67 -14.35 -8.02
C ASP A 66 -7.05 -15.63 -8.61
N LYS A 67 -6.25 -15.50 -9.67
CA LYS A 67 -5.55 -16.60 -10.34
C LYS A 67 -4.16 -16.92 -9.77
N LEU A 68 -3.51 -15.98 -9.07
CA LEU A 68 -2.11 -16.13 -8.65
C LEU A 68 -1.94 -17.00 -7.40
N ASN A 69 -2.99 -17.22 -6.60
CA ASN A 69 -3.02 -17.98 -5.33
C ASN A 69 -2.01 -17.57 -4.25
N VAL A 70 -0.94 -16.83 -4.57
CA VAL A 70 0.16 -16.42 -3.68
C VAL A 70 0.82 -15.13 -4.23
N PHE A 71 1.19 -14.18 -3.36
CA PHE A 71 1.98 -13.02 -3.77
C PHE A 71 3.45 -13.40 -4.07
N PRO A 72 4.16 -12.68 -4.95
CA PRO A 72 5.58 -12.93 -5.20
C PRO A 72 6.40 -12.87 -3.91
N GLY A 73 7.14 -13.95 -3.61
CA GLY A 73 7.96 -14.08 -2.41
C GLY A 73 7.19 -14.45 -1.13
N SER A 74 5.88 -14.70 -1.21
CA SER A 74 5.08 -15.27 -0.13
C SER A 74 4.91 -16.79 -0.33
N THR A 75 4.64 -17.52 0.75
CA THR A 75 4.09 -18.89 0.70
C THR A 75 2.61 -18.91 1.10
N TRP A 76 2.07 -17.76 1.51
CA TRP A 76 0.72 -17.62 2.05
C TRP A 76 -0.21 -17.08 0.98
N ALA A 77 -1.36 -17.74 0.86
CA ALA A 77 -2.42 -17.30 -0.02
C ALA A 77 -2.97 -15.95 0.42
N VAL A 78 -3.29 -15.10 -0.55
CA VAL A 78 -3.84 -13.77 -0.30
C VAL A 78 -5.22 -13.68 -0.90
N LYS A 79 -6.13 -13.09 -0.13
CA LYS A 79 -7.49 -12.78 -0.57
C LYS A 79 -7.64 -11.27 -0.65
N ILE A 80 -8.04 -10.78 -1.82
CA ILE A 80 -8.40 -9.38 -2.00
C ILE A 80 -9.88 -9.25 -1.64
N VAL A 81 -10.23 -8.21 -0.87
CA VAL A 81 -11.61 -7.89 -0.52
C VAL A 81 -11.78 -6.37 -0.53
N THR A 82 -13.00 -5.91 -0.80
CA THR A 82 -13.33 -4.50 -0.65
C THR A 82 -13.26 -4.11 0.83
N ALA A 83 -12.52 -3.05 1.15
CA ALA A 83 -12.44 -2.52 2.50
C ALA A 83 -13.77 -1.87 2.93
N LYS A 84 -14.04 -1.82 4.24
CA LYS A 84 -15.21 -1.11 4.78
C LYS A 84 -15.11 0.42 4.59
N ILE A 85 -13.89 0.96 4.62
CA ILE A 85 -13.59 2.37 4.38
C ILE A 85 -13.11 2.49 2.93
N GLN A 86 -13.78 3.32 2.14
CA GLN A 86 -13.56 3.44 0.69
C GLN A 86 -13.09 4.84 0.34
N GLY A 87 -12.08 4.93 -0.54
CA GLY A 87 -11.51 6.19 -1.02
C GLY A 87 -10.39 6.74 -0.13
N LYS A 88 -9.42 7.39 -0.77
CA LYS A 88 -8.26 8.03 -0.11
C LYS A 88 -8.67 8.97 1.02
N GLU A 89 -9.60 9.91 0.76
CA GLU A 89 -9.98 10.91 1.77
C GLU A 89 -10.57 10.28 3.03
N ALA A 90 -11.39 9.24 2.89
CA ALA A 90 -11.96 8.52 4.02
C ALA A 90 -10.88 7.77 4.81
N LEU A 91 -9.93 7.13 4.12
CA LEU A 91 -8.78 6.47 4.74
C LEU A 91 -7.89 7.46 5.50
N VAL A 92 -7.55 8.59 4.87
CA VAL A 92 -6.77 9.66 5.51
C VAL A 92 -7.50 10.19 6.74
N ASN A 93 -8.79 10.50 6.62
CA ASN A 93 -9.60 10.97 7.74
C ASN A 93 -9.70 9.94 8.87
N HIS A 94 -9.70 8.65 8.55
CA HIS A 94 -9.71 7.58 9.52
C HIS A 94 -8.41 7.51 10.32
N PHE A 95 -7.26 7.62 9.65
CA PHE A 95 -5.94 7.41 10.27
C PHE A 95 -5.25 8.68 10.78
N LYS A 96 -5.65 9.89 10.33
CA LYS A 96 -4.94 11.15 10.64
C LYS A 96 -4.74 11.45 12.12
N ASN A 97 -5.65 10.98 12.98
CA ASN A 97 -5.58 11.18 14.43
C ASN A 97 -5.17 9.88 15.17
N THR A 98 -4.83 8.82 14.44
CA THR A 98 -4.37 7.57 15.03
C THR A 98 -2.93 7.71 15.48
N ARG A 99 -2.66 7.24 16.70
CA ARG A 99 -1.31 7.09 17.24
C ARG A 99 -0.84 5.65 17.04
N PHE A 100 0.12 5.47 16.16
CA PHE A 100 0.71 4.18 15.86
C PHE A 100 1.89 3.92 16.79
N VAL A 101 2.00 2.67 17.24
CA VAL A 101 3.11 2.19 18.06
C VAL A 101 4.03 1.45 17.11
N CYS A 102 5.10 2.11 16.66
CA CYS A 102 6.02 1.60 15.64
C CYS A 102 7.43 2.16 15.81
N GLU A 103 8.40 1.54 15.12
CA GLU A 103 9.83 1.89 15.24
C GLU A 103 10.20 3.16 14.47
N SER A 104 9.51 3.46 13.36
CA SER A 104 9.74 4.65 12.53
C SER A 104 8.44 5.09 11.82
N GLU A 105 8.47 6.27 11.19
CA GLU A 105 7.37 6.79 10.38
C GLU A 105 7.12 6.00 9.08
N GLU A 106 8.09 5.20 8.62
CA GLU A 106 7.98 4.39 7.40
C GLU A 106 6.89 3.30 7.51
N PHE A 107 6.46 3.00 8.73
CA PHE A 107 5.39 2.04 9.01
C PHE A 107 4.00 2.69 9.15
N LEU A 108 3.91 4.00 9.00
CA LEU A 108 2.64 4.71 8.97
C LEU A 108 1.91 4.47 7.65
N PRO A 109 0.58 4.61 7.62
CA PRO A 109 -0.14 4.77 6.37
C PRO A 109 0.44 5.93 5.56
N VAL A 110 0.50 5.78 4.24
CA VAL A 110 1.05 6.78 3.34
C VAL A 110 0.05 7.09 2.24
N GLN A 111 -0.09 8.38 1.91
CA GLN A 111 -0.75 8.83 0.70
C GLN A 111 0.27 9.38 -0.29
N PHE A 112 -0.06 9.31 -1.58
CA PHE A 112 0.79 9.76 -2.67
C PHE A 112 0.15 10.92 -3.44
N SER A 113 0.99 11.89 -3.82
CA SER A 113 0.59 12.99 -4.69
C SER A 113 1.75 13.39 -5.62
N PRO A 114 1.62 13.23 -6.96
CA PRO A 114 0.51 12.57 -7.65
C PRO A 114 0.41 11.06 -7.31
N PRO A 115 -0.69 10.39 -7.71
CA PRO A 115 -0.80 8.94 -7.60
C PRO A 115 0.38 8.20 -8.26
N ARG A 116 0.74 7.04 -7.74
CA ARG A 116 1.79 6.19 -8.29
C ARG A 116 1.22 5.34 -9.41
N ASP A 117 1.78 5.50 -10.61
CA ASP A 117 1.38 4.78 -11.83
C ASP A 117 2.41 3.74 -12.30
N GLY A 118 3.47 3.53 -11.50
CA GLY A 118 4.57 2.61 -11.81
C GLY A 118 5.66 3.17 -12.73
N SER A 119 5.52 4.41 -13.22
CA SER A 119 6.52 5.04 -14.11
C SER A 119 7.88 5.30 -13.45
N GLY A 120 7.93 5.32 -12.11
CA GLY A 120 9.11 5.72 -11.34
C GLY A 120 9.30 7.23 -11.24
N GLU A 121 8.34 8.04 -11.69
CA GLU A 121 8.35 9.48 -11.48
C GLU A 121 8.36 9.86 -9.99
N SER A 122 8.91 11.03 -9.69
CA SER A 122 8.97 11.53 -8.32
C SER A 122 7.57 11.84 -7.80
N VAL A 123 7.20 11.22 -6.68
CA VAL A 123 5.93 11.47 -6.00
C VAL A 123 6.16 11.94 -4.57
N GLN A 124 5.29 12.83 -4.10
CA GLN A 124 5.28 13.18 -2.68
C GLN A 124 4.67 12.03 -1.89
N MET A 125 5.40 11.55 -0.88
CA MET A 125 4.92 10.57 0.09
C MET A 125 4.59 11.31 1.38
N ILE A 126 3.33 11.26 1.79
CA ILE A 126 2.86 11.96 2.99
C ILE A 126 2.36 10.89 3.96
N THR A 127 3.05 10.75 5.09
CA THR A 127 2.64 9.85 6.17
C THR A 127 1.37 10.40 6.84
N VAL A 128 0.50 9.49 7.29
CA VAL A 128 -0.80 9.81 7.87
C VAL A 128 -0.87 9.28 9.30
N GLY A 129 -1.08 10.18 10.25
CA GLY A 129 -1.13 9.89 11.68
C GLY A 129 0.16 10.23 12.41
N GLU A 130 0.20 9.90 13.70
CA GLU A 130 1.36 10.13 14.57
C GLU A 130 2.00 8.79 14.90
N TYR A 131 3.33 8.69 14.91
CA TYR A 131 4.01 7.54 15.49
C TYR A 131 4.56 7.84 16.89
N LYS A 132 4.58 6.81 17.73
CA LYS A 132 5.32 6.78 18.99
C LYS A 132 6.35 5.67 18.91
N VAL A 133 7.62 6.06 19.05
CA VAL A 133 8.74 5.12 19.16
C VAL A 133 8.49 4.21 20.37
N THR A 134 8.36 2.91 20.12
CA THR A 134 8.50 1.92 21.18
C THR A 134 9.93 1.98 21.69
N PRO A 135 10.17 2.06 23.01
CA PRO A 135 11.52 1.87 23.53
C PRO A 135 12.02 0.54 22.99
N SER A 136 13.21 0.55 22.39
CA SER A 136 13.82 -0.70 21.95
C SER A 136 13.96 -1.62 23.17
N CYS A 137 13.87 -2.94 22.96
CA CYS A 137 14.16 -3.90 24.03
C CYS A 137 15.57 -3.66 24.63
N SER A 138 16.50 -3.11 23.84
CA SER A 138 17.83 -2.70 24.29
C SER A 138 17.87 -1.42 25.14
N ASP A 139 16.82 -0.59 25.14
CA ASP A 139 16.72 0.61 25.98
C ASP A 139 16.17 0.31 27.38
N ILE A 140 15.38 -0.76 27.51
CA ILE A 140 14.79 -1.18 28.79
C ILE A 140 15.85 -1.79 29.73
N LEU A 141 16.90 -2.40 29.17
CA LEU A 141 18.01 -3.01 29.91
C LEU A 141 19.08 -1.99 30.39
N LYS A 142 18.90 -0.69 30.10
CA LYS A 142 19.84 0.38 30.49
C LYS A 142 19.33 1.27 31.63
N LYS A 143 18.29 0.87 32.36
CA LYS A 143 17.93 1.58 33.60
C LYS A 143 18.86 1.13 34.74
N PRO A 144 19.46 2.10 35.48
CA PRO A 144 20.38 1.81 36.58
C PRO A 144 19.70 1.07 37.74
#